data_AF-A0A6P1Y4P7-F1
#
_entry.id   AF-A0A6P1Y4P7-F1
#
_cell.length_a   1.000
_cell.length_b   1.000
_cell.length_c   1.000
_cell.angle_alpha   90.00
_cell.angle_beta   90.00
_cell.angle_gamma   90.00
#
_symmetry.space_group_name_H-M   'P 1'
#
loop_
_entity.id
_entity.type
_entity.pdbx_description
1 polymer ?
#
loop_
_entity_poly.entity_id
_entity_poly.type
_entity_poly.pdbx_seq_one_letter_code
_entity_poly.pdbx_strand_id
1 'polypeptide(L)'
;MKINWILVLISLGISAFICYGFFSGTGNMFLTVGGGVFLFVTLFGMFGISFGRGSANIKIFSSIFLVLVLVEHLIFVFSGFRQTAYIVITGVLFLLYLLIFYGIVKALKEE
;
A
#
# COMPACT_ATOMS: atom_id res chain seq x y z
N MET A 1 18.01 -2.07 9.05
CA MET A 1 16.62 -2.49 8.80
C MET A 1 16.38 -3.81 9.53
N LYS A 2 15.29 -3.92 10.29
CA LYS A 2 14.84 -5.19 10.88
C LYS A 2 13.46 -5.50 10.33
N ILE A 3 13.27 -6.73 9.85
CA ILE A 3 11.98 -7.22 9.35
C ILE A 3 11.33 -8.06 10.45
N ASN A 4 10.06 -7.81 10.74
CA ASN A 4 9.26 -8.64 11.63
C ASN A 4 8.33 -9.51 10.80
N TRP A 5 8.71 -10.77 10.57
CA TRP A 5 7.98 -11.70 9.72
C TRP A 5 6.53 -11.96 10.15
N ILE A 6 6.23 -11.92 11.46
CA ILE A 6 4.85 -12.04 11.95
C ILE A 6 4.02 -10.87 11.46
N LEU A 7 4.55 -9.65 11.56
CA LEU A 7 3.86 -8.45 11.06
C LEU A 7 3.74 -8.44 9.53
N VAL A 8 4.72 -8.99 8.81
CA VAL A 8 4.61 -9.18 7.34
C VAL A 8 3.44 -10.09 6.98
N LEU A 9 3.28 -11.21 7.68
CA LEU A 9 2.16 -12.14 7.46
C LEU A 9 0.81 -11.48 7.79
N ILE A 10 0.75 -10.67 8.86
CA ILE A 10 -0.45 -9.90 9.19
C ILE A 10 -0.76 -8.87 8.09
N SER A 11 0.24 -8.14 7.59
CA SER A 11 0.08 -7.20 6.48
C SER A 11 -0.46 -7.89 5.23
N LEU A 12 0.05 -9.09 4.92
CA LEU A 12 -0.45 -9.91 3.82
C LEU A 12 -1.91 -10.31 4.02
N GLY A 13 -2.26 -10.84 5.21
CA GLY A 13 -3.62 -11.24 5.54
C GLY A 13 -4.62 -10.10 5.44
N ILE A 14 -4.30 -8.93 6.01
CA ILE A 14 -5.16 -7.75 5.95
C ILE A 14 -5.35 -7.31 4.50
N SER A 15 -4.28 -7.22 3.70
CA SER A 15 -4.37 -6.82 2.30
C SER A 15 -5.26 -7.78 1.48
N ALA A 16 -5.15 -9.09 1.74
CA ALA A 16 -5.94 -10.12 1.08
C ALA A 16 -7.43 -10.00 1.43
N PHE A 17 -7.77 -9.80 2.71
CA PHE A 17 -9.16 -9.64 3.14
C PHE A 17 -9.81 -8.38 2.56
N ILE A 18 -9.10 -7.25 2.57
CA ILE A 18 -9.62 -6.00 1.99
C ILE A 18 -9.88 -6.17 0.49
N CYS A 19 -8.93 -6.78 -0.23
CA CYS A 19 -9.05 -6.95 -1.68
C CYS A 19 -10.09 -7.99 -2.09
N TYR A 20 -10.31 -9.01 -1.26
CA TYR A 20 -11.46 -9.89 -1.39
C TYR A 20 -12.77 -9.10 -1.27
N GLY A 21 -12.85 -8.14 -0.34
CA GLY A 21 -13.98 -7.20 -0.24
C GLY A 21 -14.21 -6.42 -1.54
N PHE A 22 -13.16 -5.87 -2.14
CA PHE A 22 -13.25 -5.17 -3.44
C PHE A 22 -13.65 -6.11 -4.59
N PHE A 23 -13.13 -7.34 -4.59
CA PHE A 23 -13.51 -8.36 -5.56
C PHE A 23 -14.99 -8.69 -5.45
N SER A 24 -15.50 -8.92 -4.24
CA SER A 24 -16.90 -9.24 -4.01
C SER A 24 -17.85 -8.13 -4.48
N GLY A 25 -17.40 -6.87 -4.47
CA GLY A 25 -18.19 -5.73 -4.93
C GLY A 25 -18.17 -5.50 -6.44
N THR A 26 -17.12 -5.95 -7.16
CA THR A 26 -16.88 -5.55 -8.55
C THR A 26 -16.57 -6.69 -9.52
N GLY A 27 -16.17 -7.86 -9.03
CA GLY A 27 -15.63 -8.96 -9.82
C GLY A 27 -14.31 -8.63 -10.54
N ASN A 28 -13.70 -7.47 -10.29
CA ASN A 28 -12.61 -6.97 -11.10
C ASN A 28 -11.22 -7.35 -10.55
N MET A 29 -10.45 -8.08 -11.34
CA MET A 29 -9.13 -8.57 -10.92
C MET A 29 -8.08 -7.46 -10.72
N PHE A 30 -8.19 -6.30 -11.39
CA PHE A 30 -7.25 -5.20 -11.17
C PHE A 30 -7.41 -4.60 -9.77
N LEU A 31 -8.66 -4.35 -9.35
CA LEU A 31 -8.95 -3.89 -7.99
C LEU A 31 -8.53 -4.89 -6.92
N THR A 32 -8.55 -6.19 -7.24
CA THR A 32 -8.15 -7.25 -6.30
C THR A 32 -6.64 -7.40 -6.22
N VAL A 33 -5.98 -7.71 -7.34
CA VAL A 33 -4.55 -8.04 -7.36
C VAL A 33 -3.71 -6.77 -7.28
N GLY A 34 -4.04 -5.76 -8.08
CA GLY A 34 -3.34 -4.47 -8.06
C GLY A 34 -3.50 -3.76 -6.72
N GLY A 35 -4.75 -3.67 -6.24
CA GLY A 35 -5.05 -3.13 -4.92
C GLY A 35 -4.39 -3.92 -3.79
N GLY A 36 -4.35 -5.25 -3.90
CA GLY A 36 -3.75 -6.14 -2.92
C GLY A 36 -2.26 -5.92 -2.78
N VAL A 37 -1.56 -5.82 -3.90
CA VAL A 37 -0.12 -5.51 -3.91
C VAL A 37 0.15 -4.15 -3.27
N PHE A 38 -0.61 -3.11 -3.62
CA PHE A 38 -0.38 -1.78 -3.06
C PHE A 38 -0.70 -1.73 -1.56
N LEU A 39 -1.85 -2.25 -1.14
CA LEU A 39 -2.20 -2.34 0.28
C LEU A 39 -1.19 -3.17 1.06
N PHE A 40 -0.71 -4.28 0.50
CA PHE A 40 0.34 -5.08 1.14
C PHE A 40 1.62 -4.27 1.34
N VAL A 41 2.11 -3.60 0.29
CA VAL A 41 3.37 -2.85 0.35
C VAL A 41 3.30 -1.69 1.35
N THR A 42 2.16 -0.98 1.41
CA THR A 42 1.95 0.09 2.42
C THR A 42 1.85 -0.48 3.84
N LEU A 43 1.10 -1.56 4.05
CA LEU A 43 1.04 -2.25 5.36
C LEU A 43 2.39 -2.86 5.76
N PHE A 44 3.18 -3.33 4.80
CA PHE A 44 4.53 -3.82 5.01
C PHE A 44 5.46 -2.70 5.47
N GLY A 45 5.39 -1.52 4.83
CA GLY A 45 6.10 -0.33 5.27
C GLY A 45 5.68 0.13 6.67
N MET A 46 4.40 0.05 6.99
CA MET A 46 3.83 0.47 8.27
C MET A 46 4.17 -0.48 9.44
N PHE A 47 4.07 -1.80 9.23
CA PHE A 47 4.21 -2.78 10.31
C PHE A 47 5.41 -3.71 10.15
N GLY A 48 5.70 -4.14 8.92
CA GLY A 48 6.66 -5.21 8.64
C GLY A 48 8.12 -4.83 8.87
N ILE A 49 8.47 -3.54 8.87
CA ILE A 49 9.86 -3.07 8.93
C ILE A 49 10.10 -2.02 10.01
N SER A 50 11.33 -2.03 10.54
CA SER A 50 11.81 -1.06 11.52
C SER A 50 13.22 -0.57 11.18
N PHE A 51 13.43 0.74 11.34
CA PHE A 51 14.67 1.47 11.07
C PHE A 51 15.21 2.19 12.31
N GLY A 52 14.80 1.78 13.52
CA GLY A 52 15.17 2.50 14.74
C GLY A 52 14.60 3.93 14.71
N ARG A 53 15.48 4.94 14.71
CA ARG A 53 15.12 6.37 14.69
C ARG A 53 14.21 6.77 13.52
N GLY A 54 14.41 6.17 12.35
CA GLY A 54 13.61 6.46 11.14
C GLY A 54 12.25 5.75 11.05
N SER A 55 11.90 4.89 12.01
CA SER A 55 10.69 4.06 11.90
C SER A 55 9.41 4.88 11.94
N ALA A 56 9.37 5.99 12.69
CA ALA A 56 8.18 6.83 12.79
C ALA A 56 7.84 7.48 11.43
N ASN A 57 8.84 7.99 10.72
CA ASN A 57 8.66 8.63 9.42
C ASN A 57 8.09 7.65 8.39
N ILE A 58 8.66 6.45 8.31
CA ILE A 58 8.19 5.40 7.39
C ILE A 58 6.77 4.96 7.74
N LYS A 59 6.46 4.82 9.03
CA LYS A 59 5.13 4.48 9.51
C LYS A 59 4.10 5.51 9.11
N ILE A 60 4.31 6.78 9.48
CA ILE A 60 3.38 7.88 9.19
C ILE A 60 3.16 7.99 7.68
N PHE A 61 4.25 7.98 6.89
CA PHE A 61 4.17 8.03 5.43
C PHE A 61 3.36 6.87 4.85
N SER A 62 3.61 5.65 5.33
CA SER A 62 2.86 4.47 4.88
C SER A 62 1.39 4.50 5.30
N SER A 63 1.07 5.04 6.47
CA SER A 63 -0.32 5.25 6.92
C SER A 63 -1.08 6.20 6.00
N ILE A 64 -0.44 7.30 5.56
CA ILE A 64 -1.05 8.27 4.66
C ILE A 64 -1.41 7.59 3.32
N PHE A 65 -0.47 6.86 2.73
CA PHE A 65 -0.71 6.15 1.48
C PHE A 65 -1.69 5.00 1.61
N LEU A 66 -1.70 4.30 2.75
CA LEU A 66 -2.72 3.28 3.04
C LEU A 66 -4.12 3.87 2.96
N VAL A 67 -4.36 5.02 3.61
CA VAL A 67 -5.66 5.70 3.57
C VAL A 67 -6.00 6.19 2.16
N LEU A 68 -5.03 6.78 1.44
CA LEU A 68 -5.24 7.24 0.06
C LEU A 68 -5.66 6.10 -0.86
N VAL A 69 -4.96 4.95 -0.80
CA VAL A 69 -5.26 3.77 -1.61
C VAL A 69 -6.63 3.18 -1.27
N LEU A 70 -6.99 3.11 0.02
CA LEU A 70 -8.31 2.65 0.43
C LEU A 70 -9.42 3.55 -0.12
N VAL A 71 -9.28 4.87 0.02
CA VAL A 71 -10.28 5.82 -0.49
C VAL A 71 -10.38 5.73 -2.01
N GLU A 72 -9.24 5.69 -2.72
CA GLU A 72 -9.19 5.52 -4.17
C GLU A 72 -9.92 4.25 -4.62
N HIS A 73 -9.63 3.10 -4.00
CA HIS A 73 -10.25 1.83 -4.38
C HIS A 73 -11.74 1.80 -4.06
N LEU A 74 -12.17 2.39 -2.93
CA LEU A 74 -13.59 2.56 -2.63
C LEU A 74 -14.29 3.43 -3.68
N ILE A 75 -13.65 4.52 -4.14
CA ILE A 75 -14.19 5.35 -5.22
C ILE A 75 -14.39 4.52 -6.50
N PHE A 76 -13.40 3.70 -6.89
CA PHE A 76 -13.54 2.83 -8.07
C PHE A 76 -14.62 1.74 -7.91
N VAL A 77 -14.80 1.22 -6.69
CA VAL A 77 -15.86 0.25 -6.38
C VAL A 77 -17.23 0.90 -6.52
N PHE A 78 -17.44 2.10 -5.95
CA PHE A 78 -18.77 2.72 -5.88
C PHE A 78 -19.12 3.61 -7.09
N SER A 79 -18.13 4.21 -7.75
CA SER A 79 -18.35 5.15 -8.88
C SER A 79 -18.25 4.49 -10.26
N GLY A 80 -17.97 3.18 -10.29
CA GLY A 80 -17.78 2.40 -11.51
C GLY A 80 -16.31 2.31 -11.93
N PHE A 81 -15.87 1.08 -12.20
CA PHE A 81 -14.48 0.80 -12.56
C PHE A 81 -14.16 1.21 -14.00
N ARG A 82 -13.09 1.99 -14.17
CA ARG A 82 -12.53 2.36 -15.48
C ARG A 82 -11.07 1.93 -15.53
N GLN A 83 -10.78 0.86 -16.28
CA GLN A 83 -9.46 0.23 -16.28
C GLN A 83 -8.31 1.18 -16.59
N THR A 84 -8.42 2.00 -17.63
CA THR A 84 -7.36 2.96 -18.00
C THR A 84 -7.10 3.98 -16.88
N ALA A 85 -8.17 4.54 -16.30
CA ALA A 85 -8.04 5.50 -15.21
C ALA A 85 -7.42 4.85 -13.97
N TYR A 86 -7.85 3.65 -13.63
CA TYR A 86 -7.29 2.86 -12.52
C TYR A 86 -5.79 2.63 -12.70
N ILE A 87 -5.36 2.09 -13.85
CA ILE A 87 -3.95 1.78 -14.08
C ILE A 87 -3.07 3.03 -13.97
N VAL A 88 -3.51 4.16 -14.55
CA VAL A 88 -2.73 5.40 -14.51
C VAL A 88 -2.70 5.99 -13.11
N ILE A 89 -3.85 6.17 -12.45
CA ILE A 89 -3.93 6.83 -11.14
C ILE A 89 -3.26 5.97 -10.07
N THR A 90 -3.66 4.70 -9.95
CA THR A 90 -3.12 3.78 -8.95
C THR A 90 -1.64 3.51 -9.20
N GLY A 91 -1.23 3.36 -10.46
CA GLY A 91 0.17 3.13 -10.83
C GLY A 91 1.07 4.31 -10.49
N VAL A 92 0.66 5.54 -10.81
CA VAL A 92 1.42 6.75 -10.44
C VAL A 92 1.49 6.89 -8.92
N LEU A 93 0.38 6.70 -8.21
CA LEU A 93 0.35 6.77 -6.76
C LEU A 93 1.28 5.72 -6.12
N PHE A 94 1.31 4.50 -6.67
CA PHE A 94 2.20 3.44 -6.22
C PHE A 94 3.68 3.79 -6.42
N LEU A 95 4.03 4.32 -7.59
CA LEU A 95 5.40 4.73 -7.89
C LEU A 95 5.85 5.91 -7.01
N LEU A 96 4.96 6.86 -6.74
CA LEU A 96 5.24 7.97 -5.82
C LEU A 96 5.49 7.47 -4.39
N TYR A 97 4.70 6.49 -3.92
CA TYR A 97 4.95 5.84 -2.64
C TYR A 97 6.36 5.24 -2.60
N LEU A 98 6.72 4.43 -3.60
CA LEU A 98 8.02 3.76 -3.65
C LEU A 98 9.18 4.75 -3.72
N LEU A 99 9.03 5.83 -4.50
CA LEU A 99 10.06 6.86 -4.66
C LEU A 99 10.36 7.58 -3.34
N ILE A 100 9.32 8.03 -2.65
CA ILE A 100 9.48 8.75 -1.38
C ILE A 100 9.97 7.79 -0.30
N PHE A 101 9.42 6.57 -0.24
CA PHE A 101 9.89 5.52 0.66
C PHE A 101 11.39 5.26 0.46
N TYR A 102 11.84 5.12 -0.79
CA TYR A 102 13.25 4.98 -1.12
C TYR A 102 14.08 6.18 -0.64
N GLY A 103 13.59 7.41 -0.87
CA GLY A 103 14.25 8.63 -0.40
C GLY A 103 14.44 8.67 1.13
N ILE A 104 13.40 8.30 1.89
CA ILE A 104 13.48 8.20 3.36
C ILE A 104 14.51 7.14 3.77
N VAL A 105 14.47 5.95 3.17
CA VAL A 105 15.39 4.86 3.49
C VAL A 105 16.84 5.24 3.13
N LYS A 106 17.05 5.96 2.03
CA LYS A 106 18.37 6.45 1.61
C LYS A 106 18.92 7.46 2.62
N ALA A 107 18.13 8.47 3.00
CA ALA A 107 18.54 9.47 3.99
C ALA A 107 18.95 8.83 5.33
N LEU A 108 18.20 7.81 5.78
CA LEU A 108 18.49 7.07 7.02
C LEU A 108 19.74 6.19 6.96
N LYS A 109 20.30 5.92 5.78
CA LYS A 109 21.55 5.16 5.62
C LYS A 109 22.77 6.08 5.52
N GLU A 110 22.57 7.34 5.18
CA GLU A 110 23.61 8.36 5.06
C GLU A 110 23.89 9.06 6.42
N GLU A 111 22.98 8.93 7.39
CA GLU A 111 23.16 9.27 8.82
C GLU A 111 23.82 8.17 9.65
#